data_AF-A0A8C1EVJ3-F1
#
_entry.id   AF-A0A8C1EVJ3-F1
#
_cell.length_a   1.000
_cell.length_b   1.000
_cell.length_c   1.000
_cell.angle_alpha   90.00
_cell.angle_beta   90.00
_cell.angle_gamma   90.00
#
_symmetry.space_group_name_H-M   'P 1'
#
loop_
_entity.id
_entity.type
_entity.pdbx_description
1 polymer ?
#
loop_
_entity_poly.entity_id
_entity_poly.type
_entity_poly.pdbx_seq_one_letter_code
_entity_poly.pdbx_strand_id
1 'polypeptide(L)'
;EELSEGLDKTLENDAEGVWSPDIEQSFQEALAIYPPCGRRKIILSDEGKMYGRNELIARYIKLRTGKTRTRKQVSSHIQVLARRKAREIQVKLKDHTAKDKAMQSMSTMSSAQIISASVFQNKMALQGLSNIINVSFPNSIKPFSQQNFVMQATGPPSIAGYESASGLSVSWQGRSIASSRLRMLEFSAFLEQPQDPETVNKHLFVHIGQSNPTYSDPYLEAVDVRQIYDKFPEKKGGLKELFEKGPANAFFLVKFWADLSINLQDDSSFFYGVSSQYESLENMIITSSTKVCSFGKQVVEKVETEYARFESGRYVFRIHRSPLCEYMINFIHKLKHLPEKYMMNSVLENFTILQVVINRDTLETLLCIAYVFEVSTSEHGAQHHIYRLVKD
;
A
#
# COMPACT_ATOMS: atom_id res chain seq x y z
N GLU A 1 65.01 13.14 -13.45
CA GLU A 1 63.98 12.10 -13.65
C GLU A 1 63.51 11.68 -12.27
N GLU A 2 62.63 12.42 -11.58
CA GLU A 2 61.31 12.91 -12.01
C GLU A 2 60.43 11.82 -12.64
N LEU A 3 59.17 11.80 -12.18
CA LEU A 3 57.98 11.10 -12.71
C LEU A 3 57.54 9.83 -11.98
N SER A 4 56.69 10.01 -10.95
CA SER A 4 55.31 9.46 -10.97
C SER A 4 54.50 9.76 -9.68
N GLU A 5 54.71 10.91 -9.05
CA GLU A 5 53.67 11.50 -8.20
C GLU A 5 52.62 12.17 -9.10
N GLY A 6 51.40 11.62 -9.12
CA GLY A 6 50.24 12.30 -9.66
C GLY A 6 49.35 11.42 -10.50
N LEU A 7 48.48 10.62 -9.87
CA LEU A 7 47.18 10.28 -10.46
C LEU A 7 46.13 9.71 -9.48
N ASP A 8 46.13 10.09 -8.19
CA ASP A 8 45.04 9.68 -7.28
C ASP A 8 44.68 10.72 -6.21
N LYS A 9 44.78 12.02 -6.55
CA LYS A 9 44.52 13.13 -5.62
C LYS A 9 43.53 14.19 -6.12
N THR A 10 42.69 13.85 -7.09
CA THR A 10 41.81 14.82 -7.77
C THR A 10 40.31 14.67 -7.51
N LEU A 11 39.89 13.87 -6.52
CA LEU A 11 38.46 13.77 -6.14
C LEU A 11 38.15 14.19 -4.69
N GLU A 12 39.14 14.59 -3.89
CA GLU A 12 38.92 15.05 -2.50
C GLU A 12 39.07 16.57 -2.30
N ASN A 13 39.33 17.34 -3.37
CA ASN A 13 39.69 18.76 -3.23
C ASN A 13 38.52 19.76 -3.36
N ASP A 14 37.26 19.30 -3.31
CA ASP A 14 36.08 20.17 -3.17
C ASP A 14 35.68 20.40 -1.69
N ALA A 15 36.51 19.95 -0.74
CA ALA A 15 36.24 19.93 0.70
C ALA A 15 36.34 21.30 1.42
N GLU A 16 36.27 22.41 0.69
CA GLU A 16 35.93 23.73 1.27
C GLU A 16 34.69 24.36 0.60
N GLY A 17 33.84 23.52 0.01
CA GLY A 17 32.57 23.91 -0.54
C GLY A 17 31.57 24.40 0.53
N VAL A 18 30.57 25.15 0.07
CA VAL A 18 29.43 25.62 0.88
C VAL A 18 28.74 24.48 1.66
N TRP A 19 28.94 23.22 1.29
CA TRP A 19 28.41 22.03 1.96
C TRP A 19 29.52 21.06 2.38
N SER A 20 30.35 21.47 3.35
CA SER A 20 31.34 20.58 3.95
C SER A 20 30.64 19.40 4.67
N PRO A 21 31.32 18.26 4.88
CA PRO A 21 30.69 17.04 5.40
C PRO A 21 29.94 17.23 6.73
N ASP A 22 30.47 18.05 7.63
CA ASP A 22 29.86 18.43 8.91
C ASP A 22 28.56 19.23 8.74
N ILE A 23 28.50 20.09 7.71
CA ILE A 23 27.31 20.87 7.36
C ILE A 23 26.28 20.01 6.67
N GLU A 24 26.72 19.11 5.78
CA GLU A 24 25.82 18.16 5.11
C GLU A 24 25.14 17.25 6.12
N GLN A 25 25.90 16.71 7.09
CA GLN A 25 25.34 15.91 8.18
C GLN A 25 24.31 16.71 8.99
N SER A 26 24.66 17.93 9.42
CA SER A 26 23.74 18.79 10.17
C SER A 26 22.51 19.20 9.35
N PHE A 27 22.64 19.30 8.04
CA PHE A 27 21.53 19.57 7.13
C PHE A 27 20.58 18.37 7.00
N GLN A 28 21.10 17.14 6.90
CA GLN A 28 20.27 15.93 6.88
C GLN A 28 19.51 15.73 8.20
N GLU A 29 20.18 15.93 9.35
CA GLU A 29 19.52 15.93 10.66
C GLU A 29 18.39 16.97 10.73
N ALA A 30 18.64 18.18 10.25
CA ALA A 30 17.64 19.24 10.21
C ALA A 30 16.45 18.90 9.30
N LEU A 31 16.66 18.17 8.20
CA LEU A 31 15.57 17.73 7.31
C LEU A 31 14.64 16.72 7.99
N ALA A 32 15.16 15.88 8.88
CA ALA A 32 14.39 14.92 9.67
C ALA A 32 13.56 15.60 10.77
N ILE A 33 14.13 16.62 11.42
CA ILE A 33 13.45 17.38 12.48
C ILE A 33 12.37 18.29 11.89
N TYR A 34 12.62 18.88 10.71
CA TYR A 34 11.69 19.78 10.03
C TYR A 34 11.22 19.16 8.71
N PRO A 35 10.24 18.24 8.70
CA PRO A 35 9.72 17.62 7.48
C PRO A 35 9.04 18.65 6.54
N PRO A 36 8.76 18.32 5.27
CA PRO A 36 8.09 19.22 4.33
C PRO A 36 6.64 19.53 4.77
N CYS A 37 6.47 20.57 5.58
CA CYS A 37 5.17 21.03 6.09
C CYS A 37 4.39 21.90 5.07
N GLY A 38 4.04 21.36 3.90
CA GLY A 38 3.12 21.99 2.93
C GLY A 38 3.03 23.53 2.96
N ARG A 39 1.82 24.07 3.18
CA ARG A 39 1.52 25.52 3.29
C ARG A 39 1.20 25.96 4.74
N ARG A 40 1.85 25.39 5.75
CA ARG A 40 1.66 25.83 7.16
C ARG A 40 3.01 26.21 7.77
N LYS A 41 3.11 27.47 8.21
CA LYS A 41 4.31 28.01 8.88
C LYS A 41 4.29 27.55 10.34
N ILE A 42 5.39 26.99 10.82
CA ILE A 42 5.58 26.64 12.23
C ILE A 42 5.89 27.94 12.98
N ILE A 43 5.11 28.24 14.02
CA ILE A 43 5.28 29.44 14.86
C ILE A 43 6.10 29.01 16.08
N LEU A 44 7.28 29.61 16.27
CA LEU A 44 8.05 29.49 17.50
C LEU A 44 7.70 30.70 18.39
N SER A 45 7.19 30.42 19.57
CA SER A 45 6.57 31.38 20.49
C SER A 45 7.55 32.15 21.40
N ASP A 46 8.86 32.00 21.20
CA ASP A 46 9.88 32.54 22.10
C ASP A 46 10.47 33.91 21.68
N GLU A 47 10.26 34.39 20.45
CA GLU A 47 10.81 35.68 19.99
C GLU A 47 9.88 36.53 19.10
N GLY A 48 8.61 36.11 18.91
CA GLY A 48 7.65 36.85 18.08
C GLY A 48 7.98 36.93 16.57
N LYS A 49 9.05 36.24 16.12
CA LYS A 49 9.51 36.23 14.73
C LYS A 49 9.07 34.95 14.01
N MET A 50 8.38 35.09 12.88
CA MET A 50 7.97 33.94 12.06
C MET A 50 9.17 33.36 11.31
N TYR A 51 9.53 32.10 11.59
CA TYR A 51 10.59 31.39 10.87
C TYR A 51 10.00 30.37 9.88
N GLY A 52 10.42 30.42 8.62
CA GLY A 52 10.12 29.36 7.64
C GLY A 52 10.99 28.12 7.83
N ARG A 53 10.56 26.97 7.29
CA ARG A 53 11.30 25.69 7.34
C ARG A 53 12.78 25.83 6.97
N ASN A 54 13.10 26.52 5.89
CA ASN A 54 14.47 26.67 5.41
C ASN A 54 15.30 27.63 6.29
N GLU A 55 14.64 28.48 7.08
CA GLU A 55 15.29 29.33 8.10
C GLU A 55 15.57 28.53 9.37
N LEU A 56 14.66 27.62 9.75
CA LEU A 56 14.87 26.68 10.85
C LEU A 56 16.03 25.72 10.56
N ILE A 57 16.12 25.20 9.33
CA ILE A 57 17.24 24.36 8.89
C ILE A 57 18.56 25.14 8.93
N ALA A 58 18.58 26.37 8.42
CA ALA A 58 19.75 27.25 8.49
C ALA A 58 20.19 27.53 9.94
N ARG A 59 19.23 27.77 10.85
CA ARG A 59 19.49 27.98 12.28
C ARG A 59 20.05 26.73 12.94
N TYR A 60 19.50 25.56 12.62
CA TYR A 60 19.99 24.28 13.13
C TYR A 60 21.45 24.02 12.71
N ILE A 61 21.76 24.22 11.42
CA ILE A 61 23.14 24.11 10.91
C ILE A 61 24.08 25.05 11.68
N LYS A 62 23.68 26.30 11.88
CA LYS A 62 24.48 27.28 12.62
C LYS A 62 24.68 26.87 14.08
N LEU A 63 23.63 26.35 14.73
CA LEU A 63 23.70 25.89 16.12
C LEU A 63 24.63 24.68 16.28
N ARG A 64 24.64 23.78 15.29
CA ARG A 64 25.40 22.52 15.38
C ARG A 64 26.84 22.61 14.90
N THR A 65 27.09 23.40 13.85
CA THR A 65 28.41 23.50 13.21
C THR A 65 29.14 24.82 13.50
N GLY A 66 28.45 25.83 14.05
CA GLY A 66 28.95 27.20 14.16
C GLY A 66 29.01 27.95 12.82
N LYS A 67 28.88 27.26 11.69
CA LYS A 67 28.98 27.84 10.34
C LYS A 67 27.62 28.34 9.86
N THR A 68 27.58 29.57 9.36
CA THR A 68 26.31 30.18 8.91
C THR A 68 25.95 29.73 7.50
N ARG A 69 24.70 29.28 7.31
CA ARG A 69 24.09 29.05 6.00
C ARG A 69 22.83 29.87 5.86
N THR A 70 22.63 30.45 4.68
CA THR A 70 21.45 31.28 4.40
C THR A 70 20.27 30.40 4.00
N ARG A 71 19.06 30.90 4.24
CA ARG A 71 17.80 30.30 3.73
C ARG A 71 17.88 30.00 2.22
N LYS A 72 18.52 30.87 1.44
CA LYS A 72 18.68 30.71 -0.01
C LYS A 72 19.62 29.56 -0.36
N GLN A 73 20.76 29.44 0.35
CA GLN A 73 21.69 28.30 0.19
C GLN A 73 20.98 26.98 0.49
N VAL A 74 20.26 26.91 1.62
CA VAL A 74 19.45 25.74 2.01
C VAL A 74 18.42 25.39 0.92
N SER A 75 17.70 26.39 0.40
CA SER A 75 16.70 26.18 -0.65
C SER A 75 17.33 25.67 -1.95
N SER A 76 18.47 26.23 -2.35
CA SER A 76 19.22 25.81 -3.54
C SER A 76 19.67 24.36 -3.43
N HIS A 77 20.18 23.97 -2.27
CA HIS A 77 20.67 22.61 -2.03
C HIS A 77 19.55 21.57 -2.10
N ILE A 78 18.40 21.86 -1.48
CA ILE A 78 17.20 21.02 -1.62
C ILE A 78 16.80 20.83 -3.09
N GLN A 79 16.84 21.91 -3.89
CA GLN A 79 16.50 21.83 -5.31
C GLN A 79 17.52 21.00 -6.11
N VAL A 80 18.82 21.12 -5.80
CA VAL A 80 19.87 20.31 -6.42
C VAL A 80 19.66 18.83 -6.12
N LEU A 81 19.37 18.48 -4.86
CA LEU A 81 19.08 17.10 -4.45
C LEU A 81 17.83 16.55 -5.14
N ALA A 82 16.75 17.33 -5.23
CA ALA A 82 15.53 16.93 -5.93
C ALA A 82 15.79 16.68 -7.43
N ARG A 83 16.58 17.56 -8.09
CA ARG A 83 16.97 17.38 -9.50
C ARG A 83 17.87 16.17 -9.70
N ARG A 84 18.79 15.88 -8.78
CA ARG A 84 19.65 14.68 -8.85
C ARG A 84 18.81 13.41 -8.78
N LYS A 85 17.90 13.33 -7.80
CA LYS A 85 16.96 12.21 -7.65
C LYS A 85 16.06 12.03 -8.88
N ALA A 86 15.56 13.12 -9.46
CA ALA A 86 14.75 13.07 -10.69
C ALA A 86 15.55 12.52 -11.89
N ARG A 87 16.82 12.91 -12.05
CA ARG A 87 17.70 12.40 -13.11
C ARG A 87 18.01 10.92 -12.93
N GLU A 88 18.27 10.46 -11.70
CA GLU A 88 18.50 9.04 -11.42
C GLU A 88 17.28 8.18 -11.76
N ILE A 89 16.06 8.65 -11.46
CA ILE A 89 14.82 7.98 -11.84
C ILE A 89 14.69 7.91 -13.38
N GLN A 90 15.02 9.00 -14.08
CA GLN A 90 14.95 9.04 -15.54
C GLN A 90 15.97 8.12 -16.21
N VAL A 91 17.20 8.02 -15.69
CA VAL A 91 18.23 7.10 -16.18
C VAL A 91 17.80 5.65 -15.96
N LYS A 92 17.29 5.31 -14.77
CA LYS A 92 16.77 3.97 -14.47
C LYS A 92 15.61 3.57 -15.37
N LEU A 93 14.71 4.51 -15.68
CA LEU A 93 13.59 4.28 -16.60
C LEU A 93 14.08 4.08 -18.05
N LYS A 94 15.10 4.82 -18.48
CA LYS A 94 15.70 4.71 -19.82
C LYS A 94 16.45 3.38 -20.00
N ASP A 95 17.16 2.92 -18.96
CA ASP A 95 17.80 1.59 -18.94
C ASP A 95 16.77 0.45 -18.96
N HIS A 96 15.64 0.63 -18.27
CA HIS A 96 14.52 -0.32 -18.35
C HIS A 96 13.92 -0.37 -19.75
N THR A 97 13.74 0.79 -20.38
CA THR A 97 13.23 0.88 -21.76
C THR A 97 14.20 0.28 -22.78
N ALA A 98 15.52 0.40 -22.56
CA ALA A 98 16.55 -0.22 -23.37
C ALA A 98 16.59 -1.75 -23.19
N LYS A 99 16.41 -2.23 -21.95
CA LYS A 99 16.25 -3.66 -21.64
C LYS A 99 14.97 -4.24 -22.26
N ASP A 100 13.86 -3.50 -22.21
CA ASP A 100 12.60 -3.93 -22.81
C ASP A 100 12.68 -3.98 -24.34
N LYS A 101 13.39 -3.04 -24.98
CA LYS A 101 13.68 -3.10 -26.42
C LYS A 101 14.60 -4.27 -26.79
N ALA A 102 15.60 -4.59 -25.97
CA ALA A 102 16.45 -5.77 -26.18
C ALA A 102 15.66 -7.08 -25.99
N MET A 103 14.74 -7.12 -25.04
CA MET A 103 13.87 -8.27 -24.77
C MET A 103 12.80 -8.46 -25.86
N GLN A 104 12.26 -7.36 -26.41
CA GLN A 104 11.39 -7.38 -27.59
C GLN A 104 12.13 -7.81 -28.86
N SER A 105 13.40 -7.43 -29.02
CA SER A 105 14.25 -7.91 -30.12
C SER A 105 14.54 -9.41 -30.05
N MET A 106 14.54 -10.02 -28.85
CA MET A 106 14.69 -11.47 -28.68
C MET A 106 13.38 -12.24 -28.86
N SER A 107 12.22 -11.59 -28.70
CA SER A 107 10.90 -12.22 -28.83
C SER A 107 10.31 -12.15 -30.24
N THR A 108 10.96 -11.46 -31.19
CA THR A 108 10.64 -11.51 -32.62
C THR A 108 11.43 -12.58 -33.40
N MET A 109 12.30 -13.37 -32.75
CA MET A 109 12.87 -14.56 -33.38
C MET A 109 11.89 -15.73 -33.26
N SER A 110 11.32 -16.14 -34.40
CA SER A 110 10.50 -17.35 -34.50
C SER A 110 11.34 -18.59 -34.17
N SER A 111 10.78 -19.50 -33.38
CA SER A 111 11.36 -20.75 -32.87
C SER A 111 11.73 -21.79 -33.95
N ALA A 112 11.71 -21.43 -35.24
CA ALA A 112 12.05 -22.31 -36.36
C ALA A 112 13.46 -22.10 -36.95
N GLN A 113 14.30 -21.19 -36.40
CA GLN A 113 15.62 -20.86 -36.99
C GLN A 113 16.83 -21.47 -36.27
N ILE A 114 16.64 -22.33 -35.26
CA ILE A 114 17.76 -22.94 -34.49
C ILE A 114 18.17 -24.33 -35.01
N ILE A 115 17.43 -24.96 -35.93
CA ILE A 115 17.80 -26.26 -36.51
C ILE A 115 17.73 -26.20 -38.03
N SER A 116 18.82 -25.77 -38.67
CA SER A 116 19.37 -26.28 -39.94
C SER A 116 20.31 -25.25 -40.57
N ALA A 117 21.61 -25.48 -40.39
CA ALA A 117 22.61 -24.90 -41.27
C ALA A 117 22.62 -25.70 -42.57
N SER A 118 22.23 -25.09 -43.71
CA SER A 118 22.89 -25.23 -45.02
C SER A 118 22.09 -24.58 -46.16
N VAL A 119 22.85 -24.01 -47.11
CA VAL A 119 22.51 -23.68 -48.52
C VAL A 119 21.93 -22.29 -48.86
N PHE A 120 22.82 -21.49 -49.47
CA PHE A 120 22.71 -20.53 -50.57
C PHE A 120 21.34 -19.98 -51.09
N GLN A 121 21.39 -18.66 -51.31
CA GLN A 121 20.93 -17.88 -52.48
C GLN A 121 19.49 -17.30 -52.60
N ASN A 122 19.50 -15.96 -52.66
CA ASN A 122 18.87 -15.04 -53.62
C ASN A 122 17.34 -14.89 -53.78
N LYS A 123 16.98 -13.58 -53.73
CA LYS A 123 16.05 -12.81 -54.57
C LYS A 123 14.54 -12.87 -54.33
N MET A 124 14.08 -11.71 -53.85
CA MET A 124 13.13 -10.77 -54.46
C MET A 124 11.61 -11.05 -54.47
N ALA A 125 10.94 -9.90 -54.39
CA ALA A 125 9.58 -9.56 -54.86
C ALA A 125 8.43 -9.94 -53.90
N LEU A 126 7.41 -9.11 -53.66
CA LEU A 126 7.06 -7.75 -54.09
C LEU A 126 5.72 -7.38 -53.42
N GLN A 127 5.51 -6.07 -53.17
CA GLN A 127 4.22 -5.35 -52.98
C GLN A 127 3.38 -5.74 -51.76
N GLY A 128 2.82 -4.81 -50.98
CA GLY A 128 2.29 -3.47 -51.26
C GLY A 128 1.00 -3.41 -50.41
N LEU A 129 0.57 -2.36 -49.73
CA LEU A 129 0.50 -0.94 -50.05
C LEU A 129 0.05 -0.20 -48.75
N SER A 130 0.73 0.93 -48.45
CA SER A 130 0.21 2.25 -47.99
C SER A 130 -0.75 2.36 -46.78
N ASN A 131 -0.72 3.35 -45.87
CA ASN A 131 -0.13 4.70 -45.73
C ASN A 131 -0.06 5.03 -44.21
N ILE A 132 1.01 5.57 -43.58
CA ILE A 132 1.46 6.98 -43.38
C ILE A 132 0.28 8.00 -43.17
N ILE A 133 0.14 8.89 -42.16
CA ILE A 133 1.02 9.96 -41.62
C ILE A 133 0.49 10.54 -40.26
N ASN A 134 1.45 10.96 -39.42
CA ASN A 134 1.56 12.00 -38.36
C ASN A 134 0.69 12.08 -37.08
N VAL A 135 1.40 11.88 -35.96
CA VAL A 135 1.86 12.89 -34.97
C VAL A 135 0.99 14.15 -34.76
N SER A 136 0.53 14.33 -33.51
CA SER A 136 0.63 15.60 -32.75
C SER A 136 0.27 15.38 -31.27
N PHE A 137 1.17 15.78 -30.36
CA PHE A 137 0.90 15.97 -28.93
C PHE A 137 0.12 17.27 -28.71
N PRO A 138 -0.55 17.41 -27.55
CA PRO A 138 -0.10 18.47 -26.66
C PRO A 138 -0.03 18.08 -25.18
N ASN A 139 1.01 18.61 -24.53
CA ASN A 139 1.09 18.82 -23.08
C ASN A 139 -0.08 19.69 -22.58
N SER A 140 -0.59 19.43 -21.37
CA SER A 140 -0.80 20.47 -20.35
C SER A 140 -1.20 19.88 -19.00
N ILE A 141 -0.27 19.96 -18.05
CA ILE A 141 -0.49 19.91 -16.60
C ILE A 141 -0.76 21.34 -16.13
N LYS A 142 -1.87 21.60 -15.43
CA LYS A 142 -2.03 22.71 -14.48
C LYS A 142 -3.04 22.36 -13.37
N PRO A 143 -2.98 23.06 -12.21
CA PRO A 143 -3.17 22.46 -10.90
C PRO A 143 -4.50 22.80 -10.22
N PHE A 144 -4.81 21.97 -9.22
CA PHE A 144 -5.65 22.17 -8.03
C PHE A 144 -6.21 23.59 -7.81
N SER A 145 -7.53 23.73 -7.93
CA SER A 145 -8.27 24.89 -7.44
C SER A 145 -8.80 24.59 -6.03
N GLN A 146 -8.40 25.40 -5.05
CA GLN A 146 -9.07 25.49 -3.75
C GLN A 146 -10.30 26.39 -3.90
N GLN A 147 -11.49 25.86 -3.67
CA GLN A 147 -12.66 26.66 -3.34
C GLN A 147 -13.08 26.34 -1.90
N ASN A 148 -13.05 27.38 -1.07
CA ASN A 148 -13.69 27.43 0.24
C ASN A 148 -15.20 27.38 0.03
N PHE A 149 -15.89 26.43 0.65
CA PHE A 149 -17.32 26.55 0.94
C PHE A 149 -17.52 26.80 2.43
N VAL A 150 -18.22 27.89 2.70
CA VAL A 150 -18.74 28.31 3.99
C VAL A 150 -19.79 27.29 4.44
N MET A 151 -19.70 26.86 5.70
CA MET A 151 -20.71 26.02 6.36
C MET A 151 -22.08 26.70 6.31
N GLN A 152 -23.08 25.99 5.83
CA GLN A 152 -24.47 26.25 6.19
C GLN A 152 -25.10 24.92 6.61
N ALA A 153 -25.48 24.85 7.88
CA ALA A 153 -26.07 23.69 8.51
C ALA A 153 -27.51 23.52 8.03
N THR A 154 -27.76 22.44 7.28
CA THR A 154 -29.09 21.86 7.08
C THR A 154 -28.94 20.35 7.09
N GLY A 155 -29.81 19.66 7.83
CA GLY A 155 -29.68 18.25 8.24
C GLY A 155 -29.51 17.22 7.12
N PRO A 156 -29.19 15.96 7.46
CA PRO A 156 -28.80 14.95 6.49
C PRO A 156 -29.98 14.59 5.56
N PRO A 157 -29.78 14.53 4.23
CA PRO A 157 -30.76 13.94 3.33
C PRO A 157 -30.75 12.41 3.47
N SER A 158 -31.92 11.78 3.27
CA SER A 158 -32.09 10.33 3.30
C SER A 158 -31.16 9.62 2.31
N ILE A 159 -30.47 8.58 2.80
CA ILE A 159 -29.57 7.72 2.05
C ILE A 159 -30.38 6.83 1.10
N ALA A 160 -30.09 6.84 -0.19
CA ALA A 160 -30.60 5.85 -1.14
C ALA A 160 -29.78 4.56 -1.01
N GLY A 161 -30.45 3.41 -0.80
CA GLY A 161 -29.82 2.10 -0.69
C GLY A 161 -30.41 1.17 0.37
N TYR A 162 -31.36 1.65 1.16
CA TYR A 162 -32.24 0.79 1.96
C TYR A 162 -33.64 0.82 1.35
N GLU A 163 -34.08 -0.27 0.74
CA GLU A 163 -35.52 -0.49 0.66
C GLU A 163 -35.97 -0.84 2.08
N SER A 164 -36.70 0.07 2.72
CA SER A 164 -37.35 -0.17 3.99
C SER A 164 -38.44 -1.21 3.82
N ALA A 165 -38.08 -2.48 3.96
CA ALA A 165 -39.00 -3.48 4.45
C ALA A 165 -39.03 -3.37 5.98
N SER A 166 -40.21 -3.10 6.51
CA SER A 166 -40.57 -3.10 7.93
C SER A 166 -39.85 -4.20 8.74
N GLY A 167 -38.89 -3.82 9.57
CA GLY A 167 -38.19 -4.71 10.50
C GLY A 167 -37.09 -3.96 11.26
N LEU A 168 -36.97 -4.21 12.57
CA LEU A 168 -35.92 -3.66 13.43
C LEU A 168 -34.54 -3.90 12.78
N SER A 169 -33.82 -2.84 12.38
CA SER A 169 -32.46 -3.02 11.86
C SER A 169 -31.58 -3.56 12.98
N VAL A 170 -30.96 -4.72 12.76
CA VAL A 170 -30.03 -5.31 13.73
C VAL A 170 -28.88 -4.34 14.02
N SER A 171 -28.48 -4.24 15.30
CA SER A 171 -27.57 -3.19 15.79
C SER A 171 -26.22 -3.12 15.08
N TRP A 172 -25.75 -4.23 14.49
CA TRP A 172 -24.51 -4.30 13.72
C TRP A 172 -24.59 -3.78 12.28
N GLN A 173 -25.79 -3.64 11.71
CA GLN A 173 -25.93 -3.31 10.31
C GLN A 173 -25.48 -1.87 10.02
N GLY A 174 -24.49 -1.74 9.15
CA GLY A 174 -23.85 -0.47 8.82
C GLY A 174 -22.84 0.05 9.84
N ARG A 175 -22.54 -0.71 10.90
CA ARG A 175 -21.60 -0.35 11.98
C ARG A 175 -20.42 -1.33 12.12
N SER A 176 -20.48 -2.45 11.43
CA SER A 176 -19.47 -3.50 11.49
C SER A 176 -19.35 -4.18 10.12
N ILE A 177 -18.34 -5.04 9.94
CA ILE A 177 -18.19 -5.86 8.73
C ILE A 177 -19.23 -6.97 8.78
N ALA A 178 -20.43 -6.65 8.29
CA ALA A 178 -21.57 -7.54 8.26
C ALA A 178 -22.44 -7.26 7.03
N SER A 179 -22.74 -8.31 6.28
CA SER A 179 -23.81 -8.30 5.29
C SER A 179 -25.12 -8.75 5.93
N SER A 180 -26.16 -8.97 5.12
CA SER A 180 -27.42 -9.54 5.58
C SER A 180 -27.30 -10.99 6.07
N ARG A 181 -26.31 -11.74 5.57
CA ARG A 181 -26.20 -13.20 5.79
C ARG A 181 -24.95 -13.62 6.54
N LEU A 182 -23.91 -12.79 6.60
CA LEU A 182 -22.65 -13.14 7.25
C LEU A 182 -22.01 -11.94 7.93
N ARG A 183 -21.54 -12.13 9.15
CA ARG A 183 -20.80 -11.13 9.93
C ARG A 183 -19.42 -11.66 10.28
N MET A 184 -18.39 -10.83 10.11
CA MET A 184 -17.05 -11.13 10.60
C MET A 184 -16.97 -10.76 12.08
N LEU A 185 -16.59 -11.71 12.93
CA LEU A 185 -16.39 -11.50 14.37
C LEU A 185 -14.95 -11.13 14.68
N GLU A 186 -14.00 -11.85 14.07
CA GLU A 186 -12.58 -11.69 14.34
C GLU A 186 -11.77 -11.93 13.07
N PHE A 187 -10.71 -11.15 12.89
CA PHE A 187 -9.65 -11.41 11.94
C PHE A 187 -8.31 -11.04 12.56
N SER A 188 -7.34 -11.95 12.56
CA SER A 188 -5.98 -11.65 13.03
C SER A 188 -4.94 -12.33 12.15
N ALA A 189 -3.86 -11.61 11.86
CA ALA A 189 -2.63 -12.19 11.35
C ALA A 189 -1.54 -12.00 12.40
N PHE A 190 -0.80 -13.06 12.69
CA PHE A 190 0.03 -13.12 13.87
C PHE A 190 1.28 -13.96 13.68
N LEU A 191 2.25 -13.73 14.56
CA LEU A 191 3.42 -14.55 14.79
C LEU A 191 3.36 -15.12 16.19
N GLU A 192 3.60 -16.42 16.31
CA GLU A 192 3.75 -17.09 17.59
C GLU A 192 5.16 -17.62 17.74
N GLN A 193 5.73 -17.37 18.92
CA GLN A 193 7.01 -17.93 19.31
C GLN A 193 6.77 -19.22 20.11
N PRO A 194 7.39 -20.35 19.74
CA PRO A 194 7.39 -21.52 20.59
C PRO A 194 8.27 -21.24 21.82
N GLN A 195 7.64 -20.78 22.89
CA GLN A 195 8.11 -20.94 24.27
C GLN A 195 7.08 -21.79 25.03
N ASP A 196 7.41 -22.19 26.26
CA ASP A 196 6.71 -23.16 27.14
C ASP A 196 5.20 -23.35 26.86
N PRO A 197 4.65 -24.59 26.93
CA PRO A 197 3.26 -24.89 26.59
C PRO A 197 2.18 -24.01 27.25
N GLU A 198 2.54 -23.33 28.35
CA GLU A 198 1.65 -22.47 29.14
C GLU A 198 1.71 -20.96 28.75
N THR A 199 2.74 -20.51 28.02
CA THR A 199 2.92 -19.10 27.64
C THR A 199 3.27 -18.95 26.15
N VAL A 200 2.26 -19.01 25.28
CA VAL A 200 2.43 -18.67 23.87
C VAL A 200 2.49 -17.15 23.71
N ASN A 201 3.69 -16.61 23.51
CA ASN A 201 3.87 -15.21 23.12
C ASN A 201 3.37 -15.03 21.69
N LYS A 202 2.24 -14.33 21.55
CA LYS A 202 1.59 -14.04 20.27
C LYS A 202 1.71 -12.57 19.93
N HIS A 203 2.40 -12.25 18.85
CA HIS A 203 2.45 -10.91 18.26
C HIS A 203 1.39 -10.76 17.17
N LEU A 204 0.60 -9.71 17.24
CA LEU A 204 -0.46 -9.43 16.26
C LEU A 204 0.05 -8.40 15.25
N PHE A 205 0.31 -8.83 14.01
CA PHE A 205 0.62 -7.89 12.93
C PHE A 205 -0.59 -7.02 12.62
N VAL A 206 -1.76 -7.64 12.54
CA VAL A 206 -3.05 -6.97 12.39
C VAL A 206 -4.11 -7.69 13.20
N HIS A 207 -5.07 -6.95 13.73
CA HIS A 207 -6.19 -7.50 14.47
C HIS A 207 -7.45 -6.66 14.26
N ILE A 208 -8.55 -7.34 13.96
CA ILE A 208 -9.92 -6.86 14.03
C ILE A 208 -10.63 -7.76 15.02
N GLY A 209 -10.99 -7.22 16.18
CA GLY A 209 -11.97 -7.83 17.07
C GLY A 209 -13.21 -6.96 17.06
N GLN A 210 -14.31 -7.45 16.48
CA GLN A 210 -15.57 -6.71 16.55
C GLN A 210 -16.21 -6.97 17.90
N SER A 211 -16.14 -5.98 18.80
CA SER A 211 -17.04 -5.92 19.94
C SER A 211 -18.50 -5.94 19.45
N ASN A 212 -19.44 -6.34 20.30
CA ASN A 212 -20.86 -6.30 19.95
C ASN A 212 -21.27 -4.82 19.75
N PRO A 213 -21.53 -4.38 18.51
CA PRO A 213 -21.84 -2.99 18.24
C PRO A 213 -23.20 -2.66 18.85
N THR A 214 -23.22 -1.53 19.52
CA THR A 214 -24.37 -0.89 20.12
C THR A 214 -24.99 0.11 19.14
N TYR A 215 -26.25 0.49 19.36
CA TYR A 215 -26.91 1.49 18.51
C TYR A 215 -26.25 2.88 18.58
N SER A 216 -25.44 3.13 19.62
CA SER A 216 -24.65 4.35 19.80
C SER A 216 -23.39 4.40 18.94
N ASP A 217 -22.92 3.27 18.39
CA ASP A 217 -21.73 3.27 17.55
C ASP A 217 -22.00 4.01 16.23
N PRO A 218 -21.03 4.78 15.72
CA PRO A 218 -21.20 5.53 14.48
C PRO A 218 -21.34 4.59 13.28
N TYR A 219 -22.04 5.05 12.26
CA TYR A 219 -22.06 4.34 10.97
C TYR A 219 -20.67 4.36 10.33
N LEU A 220 -20.35 3.29 9.61
CA LEU A 220 -19.13 3.22 8.82
C LEU A 220 -19.12 4.30 7.74
N GLU A 221 -17.98 4.97 7.62
CA GLU A 221 -17.73 5.91 6.53
C GLU A 221 -17.77 5.18 5.18
N ALA A 222 -18.17 5.90 4.14
CA ALA A 222 -18.26 5.36 2.80
C ALA A 222 -17.07 5.79 1.94
N VAL A 223 -16.53 4.85 1.15
CA VAL A 223 -15.50 5.11 0.15
C VAL A 223 -16.02 4.65 -1.19
N ASP A 224 -15.88 5.51 -2.20
CA ASP A 224 -16.21 5.15 -3.57
C ASP A 224 -15.24 4.06 -4.07
N VAL A 225 -15.79 2.91 -4.44
CA VAL A 225 -15.05 1.74 -4.92
C VAL A 225 -14.19 2.05 -6.14
N ARG A 226 -14.55 3.05 -6.96
CA ARG A 226 -13.77 3.46 -8.14
C ARG A 226 -12.38 3.99 -7.77
N GLN A 227 -12.20 4.50 -6.55
CA GLN A 227 -10.93 5.04 -6.07
C GLN A 227 -9.87 3.97 -5.81
N ILE A 228 -10.27 2.70 -5.72
CA ILE A 228 -9.37 1.58 -5.37
C ILE A 228 -9.27 0.51 -6.45
N TYR A 229 -9.96 0.64 -7.58
CA TYR A 229 -9.95 -0.41 -8.61
C TYR A 229 -8.56 -0.73 -9.14
N ASP A 230 -7.69 0.26 -9.30
CA ASP A 230 -6.30 0.09 -9.77
C ASP A 230 -5.43 -0.73 -8.80
N LYS A 231 -5.84 -0.84 -7.54
CA LYS A 231 -5.13 -1.57 -6.48
C LYS A 231 -5.53 -3.04 -6.39
N PHE A 232 -6.58 -3.47 -7.09
CA PHE A 232 -7.11 -4.83 -7.03
C PHE A 232 -7.22 -5.47 -8.42
N PRO A 233 -7.37 -6.81 -8.51
CA PRO A 233 -7.52 -7.48 -9.80
C PRO A 233 -8.72 -6.93 -10.58
N GLU A 234 -8.47 -6.54 -11.84
CA GLU A 234 -9.50 -6.02 -12.75
C GLU A 234 -10.11 -7.10 -13.66
N LYS A 235 -9.46 -8.26 -13.76
CA LYS A 235 -9.89 -9.38 -14.61
C LYS A 235 -11.10 -10.10 -13.99
N LYS A 236 -11.53 -11.18 -14.67
CA LYS A 236 -12.62 -12.03 -14.19
C LYS A 236 -12.39 -12.48 -12.74
N GLY A 237 -13.39 -12.30 -11.88
CA GLY A 237 -13.29 -12.56 -10.43
C GLY A 237 -12.55 -11.45 -9.65
N GLY A 238 -12.39 -10.29 -10.26
CA GLY A 238 -11.80 -9.08 -9.71
C GLY A 238 -12.80 -8.19 -8.98
N LEU A 239 -12.32 -7.17 -8.26
CA LEU A 239 -13.15 -6.35 -7.36
C LEU A 239 -14.31 -5.66 -8.10
N LYS A 240 -14.06 -5.15 -9.31
CA LYS A 240 -15.09 -4.48 -10.12
C LYS A 240 -16.24 -5.43 -10.46
N GLU A 241 -15.95 -6.61 -11.00
CA GLU A 241 -16.98 -7.58 -11.38
C GLU A 241 -17.73 -8.10 -10.15
N LEU A 242 -17.01 -8.35 -9.05
CA LEU A 242 -17.61 -8.79 -7.79
C LEU A 242 -18.59 -7.74 -7.27
N PHE A 243 -18.18 -6.47 -7.24
CA PHE A 243 -19.04 -5.38 -6.75
C PHE A 243 -20.27 -5.15 -7.63
N GLU A 244 -20.13 -5.27 -8.95
CA GLU A 244 -21.26 -5.11 -9.89
C GLU A 244 -22.27 -6.25 -9.83
N LYS A 245 -21.84 -7.46 -9.44
CA LYS A 245 -22.72 -8.65 -9.34
C LYS A 245 -23.26 -8.90 -7.94
N GLY A 246 -22.46 -8.59 -6.92
CA GLY A 246 -22.76 -8.91 -5.53
C GLY A 246 -23.66 -7.87 -4.87
N PRO A 247 -24.21 -8.19 -3.69
CA PRO A 247 -24.99 -7.23 -2.93
C PRO A 247 -24.05 -6.15 -2.35
N ALA A 248 -24.35 -4.87 -2.62
CA ALA A 248 -23.47 -3.75 -2.26
C ALA A 248 -23.16 -3.65 -0.75
N ASN A 249 -24.07 -4.13 0.11
CA ASN A 249 -23.88 -4.16 1.57
C ASN A 249 -22.87 -5.22 2.05
N ALA A 250 -22.32 -6.06 1.16
CA ALA A 250 -21.30 -7.05 1.48
C ALA A 250 -19.86 -6.55 1.23
N PHE A 251 -19.68 -5.32 0.72
CA PHE A 251 -18.37 -4.81 0.30
C PHE A 251 -17.79 -3.79 1.28
N PHE A 252 -16.57 -4.07 1.74
CA PHE A 252 -15.86 -3.28 2.74
C PHE A 252 -14.43 -3.01 2.33
N LEU A 253 -13.88 -1.89 2.79
CA LEU A 253 -12.46 -1.56 2.74
C LEU A 253 -11.95 -1.44 4.16
N VAL A 254 -10.85 -2.10 4.46
CA VAL A 254 -10.16 -2.00 5.74
C VAL A 254 -8.77 -1.44 5.49
N LYS A 255 -8.47 -0.31 6.13
CA LYS A 255 -7.14 0.25 6.19
C LYS A 255 -6.46 -0.23 7.47
N PHE A 256 -5.39 -0.98 7.35
CA PHE A 256 -4.58 -1.43 8.48
C PHE A 256 -3.35 -0.56 8.67
N TRP A 257 -3.01 -0.34 9.94
CA TRP A 257 -1.67 0.05 10.38
C TRP A 257 -1.05 -1.16 11.07
N ALA A 258 -0.25 -1.92 10.32
CA ALA A 258 0.33 -3.17 10.76
C ALA A 258 1.48 -2.95 11.75
N ASP A 259 1.51 -3.74 12.81
CA ASP A 259 2.56 -3.70 13.82
C ASP A 259 3.74 -4.61 13.45
N LEU A 260 4.86 -4.00 13.11
CA LEU A 260 6.12 -4.68 12.78
C LEU A 260 7.18 -4.51 13.89
N SER A 261 6.77 -4.15 15.11
CA SER A 261 7.67 -3.86 16.24
C SER A 261 8.38 -5.10 16.81
N ILE A 262 7.85 -6.30 16.57
CA ILE A 262 8.44 -7.54 17.09
C ILE A 262 9.87 -7.72 16.59
N ASN A 263 10.80 -8.11 17.47
CA ASN A 263 12.12 -8.51 17.05
C ASN A 263 12.07 -9.92 16.45
N LEU A 264 12.45 -10.03 15.17
CA LEU A 264 12.52 -11.28 14.43
C LEU A 264 14.01 -11.60 14.48
N GLN A 265 14.44 -12.33 15.51
CA GLN A 265 15.74 -13.01 15.42
C GLN A 265 15.62 -14.10 14.36
N ASP A 266 16.71 -14.52 13.73
CA ASP A 266 16.73 -15.54 12.66
C ASP A 266 16.40 -16.97 13.15
N ASP A 267 15.41 -17.10 14.04
CA ASP A 267 14.95 -18.37 14.57
C ASP A 267 13.87 -18.97 13.68
N SER A 268 14.25 -20.06 13.02
CA SER A 268 13.43 -20.94 12.19
C SER A 268 12.21 -21.57 12.89
N SER A 269 11.93 -21.21 14.14
CA SER A 269 10.89 -21.82 14.98
C SER A 269 9.57 -21.04 15.02
N PHE A 270 9.49 -19.83 14.47
CA PHE A 270 8.27 -19.03 14.54
C PHE A 270 7.14 -19.55 13.66
N PHE A 271 5.92 -19.56 14.21
CA PHE A 271 4.71 -19.87 13.47
C PHE A 271 4.01 -18.60 13.00
N TYR A 272 3.84 -18.45 11.69
CA TYR A 272 3.10 -17.35 11.07
C TYR A 272 1.70 -17.82 10.67
N GLY A 273 0.67 -17.22 11.25
CA GLY A 273 -0.71 -17.68 11.11
C GLY A 273 -1.72 -16.57 10.85
N VAL A 274 -2.85 -16.95 10.27
CA VAL A 274 -4.06 -16.16 10.17
C VAL A 274 -5.20 -16.92 10.83
N SER A 275 -5.99 -16.22 11.63
CA SER A 275 -7.25 -16.72 12.17
C SER A 275 -8.38 -15.79 11.79
N SER A 276 -9.52 -16.35 11.41
CA SER A 276 -10.73 -15.57 11.19
C SER A 276 -11.97 -16.31 11.68
N GLN A 277 -12.94 -15.55 12.19
CA GLN A 277 -14.19 -16.06 12.72
C GLN A 277 -15.36 -15.30 12.10
N TYR A 278 -16.39 -16.05 11.71
CA TYR A 278 -17.62 -15.51 11.12
C TYR A 278 -18.84 -16.09 11.79
N GLU A 279 -19.94 -15.38 11.67
CA GLU A 279 -21.25 -15.74 12.23
C GLU A 279 -22.35 -15.54 11.19
N SER A 280 -23.30 -16.48 11.16
CA SER A 280 -24.51 -16.44 10.34
C SER A 280 -25.72 -16.94 11.11
N LEU A 281 -26.91 -16.58 10.63
CA LEU A 281 -28.20 -17.14 11.07
C LEU A 281 -28.56 -18.43 10.34
N GLU A 282 -27.88 -18.71 9.23
CA GLU A 282 -28.20 -19.81 8.34
C GLU A 282 -27.11 -20.87 8.36
N ASN A 283 -27.52 -22.14 8.29
CA ASN A 283 -26.59 -23.24 8.08
C ASN A 283 -26.17 -23.27 6.62
N MET A 284 -24.91 -22.95 6.36
CA MET A 284 -24.34 -22.97 5.02
C MET A 284 -22.90 -23.47 5.05
N ILE A 285 -22.34 -23.71 3.88
CA ILE A 285 -20.91 -23.98 3.70
C ILE A 285 -20.31 -22.76 3.02
N ILE A 286 -19.25 -22.22 3.60
CA ILE A 286 -18.60 -21.03 3.05
C ILE A 286 -17.25 -21.39 2.44
N THR A 287 -16.89 -20.68 1.39
CA THR A 287 -15.56 -20.72 0.80
C THR A 287 -14.93 -19.33 0.90
N SER A 288 -13.84 -19.21 1.64
CA SER A 288 -13.05 -17.99 1.81
C SER A 288 -11.85 -18.01 0.86
N SER A 289 -11.86 -17.17 -0.17
CA SER A 289 -10.73 -16.90 -1.05
C SER A 289 -9.98 -15.65 -0.56
N THR A 290 -8.69 -15.79 -0.28
CA THR A 290 -7.80 -14.70 0.11
C THR A 290 -6.74 -14.50 -0.98
N LYS A 291 -6.85 -13.42 -1.74
CA LYS A 291 -5.97 -13.07 -2.85
C LYS A 291 -5.00 -11.99 -2.43
N VAL A 292 -3.70 -12.29 -2.49
CA VAL A 292 -2.64 -11.31 -2.27
C VAL A 292 -2.30 -10.67 -3.60
N CYS A 293 -2.27 -9.34 -3.62
CA CYS A 293 -2.12 -8.55 -4.83
C CYS A 293 -0.91 -7.62 -4.74
N SER A 294 -0.21 -7.48 -5.87
CA SER A 294 0.87 -6.51 -6.05
C SER A 294 0.62 -5.72 -7.33
N PHE A 295 0.59 -4.38 -7.23
CA PHE A 295 0.27 -3.49 -8.35
C PHE A 295 -1.04 -3.88 -9.08
N GLY A 296 -2.09 -4.17 -8.32
CA GLY A 296 -3.40 -4.57 -8.85
C GLY A 296 -3.44 -5.98 -9.46
N LYS A 297 -2.37 -6.76 -9.40
CA LYS A 297 -2.31 -8.12 -9.95
C LYS A 297 -2.27 -9.16 -8.84
N GLN A 298 -3.08 -10.21 -8.99
CA GLN A 298 -3.04 -11.37 -8.10
C GLN A 298 -1.69 -12.08 -8.23
N VAL A 299 -1.02 -12.28 -7.09
CA VAL A 299 0.27 -12.98 -6.98
C VAL A 299 0.05 -14.40 -6.45
N VAL A 300 -0.75 -14.52 -5.39
CA VAL A 300 -1.11 -15.80 -4.78
C VAL A 300 -2.55 -15.75 -4.28
N GLU A 301 -3.22 -16.89 -4.27
CA GLU A 301 -4.56 -17.05 -3.75
C GLU A 301 -4.60 -18.28 -2.86
N LYS A 302 -5.20 -18.13 -1.68
CA LYS A 302 -5.51 -19.23 -0.77
C LYS A 302 -7.01 -19.38 -0.67
N VAL A 303 -7.51 -20.60 -0.88
CA VAL A 303 -8.93 -20.91 -0.82
C VAL A 303 -9.17 -21.91 0.30
N GLU A 304 -10.04 -21.57 1.22
CA GLU A 304 -10.38 -22.38 2.39
C GLU A 304 -11.89 -22.60 2.44
N THR A 305 -12.33 -23.83 2.70
CA THR A 305 -13.76 -24.16 2.80
C THR A 305 -14.08 -24.52 4.24
N GLU A 306 -15.03 -23.82 4.83
CA GLU A 306 -15.43 -23.97 6.22
C GLU A 306 -16.89 -24.38 6.36
N TYR A 307 -17.15 -25.22 7.35
CA TYR A 307 -18.46 -25.74 7.68
C TYR A 307 -19.01 -25.04 8.91
N ALA A 308 -20.30 -24.74 8.89
CA ALA A 308 -20.99 -24.14 10.02
C ALA A 308 -20.95 -25.04 11.26
N ARG A 309 -20.69 -24.44 12.42
CA ARG A 309 -20.87 -25.06 13.73
C ARG A 309 -21.94 -24.30 14.50
N PHE A 310 -22.95 -25.01 15.01
CA PHE A 310 -24.03 -24.36 15.74
C PHE A 310 -23.61 -24.09 17.20
N GLU A 311 -23.48 -22.83 17.57
CA GLU A 311 -23.05 -22.36 18.89
C GLU A 311 -23.95 -21.20 19.33
N SER A 312 -24.50 -21.26 20.55
CA SER A 312 -25.28 -20.15 21.16
C SER A 312 -26.41 -19.60 20.29
N GLY A 313 -27.09 -20.47 19.53
CA GLY A 313 -28.22 -20.09 18.66
C GLY A 313 -27.81 -19.53 17.29
N ARG A 314 -26.53 -19.59 16.94
CA ARG A 314 -25.99 -19.07 15.67
C ARG A 314 -25.02 -20.06 15.03
N TYR A 315 -24.79 -19.90 13.74
CA TYR A 315 -23.82 -20.71 13.00
C TYR A 315 -22.49 -19.97 12.91
N VAL A 316 -21.46 -20.56 13.49
CA VAL A 316 -20.10 -19.99 13.58
C VAL A 316 -19.16 -20.74 12.63
N PHE A 317 -18.30 -20.00 11.97
CA PHE A 317 -17.27 -20.50 11.06
C PHE A 317 -15.91 -20.05 11.57
N ARG A 318 -14.94 -20.97 11.69
CA ARG A 318 -13.62 -20.66 12.25
C ARG A 318 -12.51 -21.21 11.36
N ILE A 319 -11.81 -20.30 10.69
CA ILE A 319 -10.50 -20.59 10.09
C ILE A 319 -9.48 -20.33 11.19
N HIS A 320 -8.94 -21.39 11.78
CA HIS A 320 -8.07 -21.29 12.95
C HIS A 320 -6.62 -21.64 12.61
N ARG A 321 -5.69 -20.75 12.98
CA ARG A 321 -4.23 -20.96 12.80
C ARG A 321 -3.88 -21.41 11.38
N SER A 322 -4.51 -20.78 10.40
CA SER A 322 -4.23 -21.05 8.99
C SER A 322 -2.82 -20.53 8.66
N PRO A 323 -1.88 -21.38 8.20
CA PRO A 323 -0.50 -20.96 8.02
C PRO A 323 -0.39 -19.93 6.88
N LEU A 324 0.38 -18.88 7.12
CA LEU A 324 0.76 -17.93 6.07
C LEU A 324 1.63 -18.64 5.03
N CYS A 325 1.44 -18.30 3.76
CA CYS A 325 2.26 -18.87 2.69
C CYS A 325 3.67 -18.29 2.72
N GLU A 326 4.63 -19.02 2.13
CA GLU A 326 6.04 -18.63 2.09
C GLU A 326 6.25 -17.23 1.50
N TYR A 327 5.47 -16.87 0.47
CA TYR A 327 5.50 -15.52 -0.12
C TYR A 327 5.22 -14.44 0.94
N MET A 328 4.18 -14.63 1.77
CA MET A 328 3.79 -13.67 2.80
C MET A 328 4.83 -13.57 3.91
N ILE A 329 5.39 -14.71 4.33
CA ILE A 329 6.45 -14.76 5.34
C ILE A 329 7.67 -13.99 4.82
N ASN A 330 8.16 -14.33 3.63
CA ASN A 330 9.29 -13.65 2.99
C ASN A 330 9.03 -12.16 2.77
N PHE A 331 7.79 -11.77 2.46
CA PHE A 331 7.39 -10.37 2.33
C PHE A 331 7.52 -9.62 3.66
N ILE A 332 6.99 -10.18 4.76
CA ILE A 332 7.10 -9.58 6.11
C ILE A 332 8.57 -9.43 6.51
N HIS A 333 9.39 -10.46 6.29
CA HIS A 333 10.83 -10.40 6.57
C HIS A 333 11.49 -9.27 5.76
N LYS A 334 11.31 -9.22 4.45
CA LYS A 334 11.91 -8.17 3.60
C LYS A 334 11.43 -6.77 3.97
N LEU A 335 10.14 -6.61 4.25
CA LEU A 335 9.54 -5.34 4.64
C LEU A 335 10.16 -4.82 5.94
N LYS A 336 10.34 -5.70 6.92
CA LYS A 336 10.90 -5.35 8.23
C LYS A 336 12.38 -4.95 8.16
N HIS A 337 13.14 -5.49 7.22
CA HIS A 337 14.56 -5.16 7.02
C HIS A 337 14.78 -3.79 6.35
N LEU A 338 13.70 -3.12 5.90
CA LEU A 338 13.84 -1.77 5.37
C LEU A 338 14.24 -0.80 6.49
N PRO A 339 15.19 0.11 6.23
CA PRO A 339 15.78 0.94 7.28
C PRO A 339 14.80 1.99 7.83
N GLU A 340 13.79 2.38 7.04
CA GLU A 340 12.90 3.49 7.38
C GLU A 340 11.43 3.15 7.09
N LYS A 341 10.53 3.59 7.99
CA LYS A 341 9.07 3.34 7.87
C LYS A 341 8.47 3.87 6.57
N TYR A 342 8.97 4.98 6.03
CA TYR A 342 8.45 5.50 4.76
C TYR A 342 8.77 4.56 3.58
N MET A 343 9.90 3.84 3.62
CA MET A 343 10.23 2.85 2.60
C MET A 343 9.28 1.67 2.70
N MET A 344 8.94 1.24 3.92
CA MET A 344 7.93 0.21 4.14
C MET A 344 6.57 0.63 3.59
N ASN A 345 6.12 1.85 3.89
CA ASN A 345 4.84 2.37 3.38
C ASN A 345 4.84 2.52 1.84
N SER A 346 5.97 2.87 1.22
CA SER A 346 6.10 2.91 -0.24
C SER A 346 5.93 1.53 -0.88
N VAL A 347 6.43 0.47 -0.22
CA VAL A 347 6.19 -0.92 -0.65
C VAL A 347 4.73 -1.31 -0.42
N LEU A 348 4.15 -0.95 0.73
CA LEU A 348 2.77 -1.29 1.08
C LEU A 348 1.72 -0.56 0.24
N GLU A 349 2.04 0.59 -0.36
CA GLU A 349 1.14 1.35 -1.22
C GLU A 349 0.55 0.53 -2.38
N ASN A 350 1.33 -0.45 -2.89
CA ASN A 350 0.93 -1.32 -3.98
C ASN A 350 0.73 -2.78 -3.52
N PHE A 351 0.71 -3.03 -2.21
CA PHE A 351 0.44 -4.33 -1.63
C PHE A 351 -0.98 -4.32 -1.03
N THR A 352 -1.85 -5.19 -1.55
CA THR A 352 -3.22 -5.30 -1.06
C THR A 352 -3.64 -6.76 -0.92
N ILE A 353 -4.66 -7.00 -0.12
CA ILE A 353 -5.28 -8.32 0.01
C ILE A 353 -6.76 -8.17 -0.27
N LEU A 354 -7.31 -9.03 -1.12
CA LEU A 354 -8.74 -9.12 -1.39
C LEU A 354 -9.26 -10.43 -0.81
N GLN A 355 -10.14 -10.34 0.18
CA GLN A 355 -10.82 -11.50 0.73
C GLN A 355 -12.25 -11.56 0.22
N VAL A 356 -12.65 -12.71 -0.30
CA VAL A 356 -13.99 -12.96 -0.84
C VAL A 356 -14.53 -14.22 -0.18
N VAL A 357 -15.59 -14.06 0.61
CA VAL A 357 -16.30 -15.18 1.23
C VAL A 357 -17.59 -15.41 0.46
N ILE A 358 -17.73 -16.61 -0.10
CA ILE A 358 -18.90 -17.00 -0.87
C ILE A 358 -19.63 -18.16 -0.19
N ASN A 359 -20.93 -18.27 -0.45
CA ASN A 359 -21.66 -19.49 -0.17
C ASN A 359 -21.28 -20.53 -1.23
N ARG A 360 -20.80 -21.69 -0.80
CA ARG A 360 -20.24 -22.72 -1.69
C ARG A 360 -21.27 -23.26 -2.69
N ASP A 361 -22.51 -23.42 -2.25
CA ASP A 361 -23.53 -24.11 -3.04
C ASP A 361 -24.28 -23.15 -3.97
N THR A 362 -24.49 -21.90 -3.55
CA THR A 362 -25.20 -20.86 -4.34
C THR A 362 -24.28 -19.93 -5.12
N LEU A 363 -22.97 -19.92 -4.80
CA LEU A 363 -21.96 -19.00 -5.32
C LEU A 363 -22.24 -17.51 -5.01
N GLU A 364 -23.15 -17.22 -4.09
CA GLU A 364 -23.45 -15.86 -3.64
C GLU A 364 -22.28 -15.28 -2.85
N THR A 365 -21.96 -14.01 -3.10
CA THR A 365 -20.97 -13.27 -2.31
C THR A 365 -21.55 -12.86 -0.97
N LEU A 366 -21.04 -13.44 0.11
CA LEU A 366 -21.49 -13.18 1.48
C LEU A 366 -20.75 -11.98 2.09
N LEU A 367 -19.44 -11.89 1.86
CA LEU A 367 -18.58 -10.77 2.25
C LEU A 367 -17.45 -10.59 1.23
N CYS A 368 -17.10 -9.34 0.95
CA CYS A 368 -15.93 -8.98 0.18
C CYS A 368 -15.19 -7.85 0.89
N ILE A 369 -13.94 -8.09 1.27
CA ILE A 369 -13.15 -7.17 2.08
C ILE A 369 -11.84 -6.88 1.36
N ALA A 370 -11.67 -5.62 0.99
CA ALA A 370 -10.43 -5.07 0.45
C ALA A 370 -9.55 -4.60 1.61
N TYR A 371 -8.31 -5.06 1.68
CA TYR A 371 -7.34 -4.66 2.70
C TYR A 371 -6.22 -3.83 2.07
N VAL A 372 -5.97 -2.66 2.66
CA VAL A 372 -4.83 -1.78 2.35
C VAL A 372 -4.01 -1.55 3.61
N PHE A 373 -2.72 -1.30 3.46
CA PHE A 373 -1.77 -1.38 4.58
C PHE A 373 -0.86 -0.16 4.68
N GLU A 374 -0.57 0.24 5.90
CA GLU A 374 0.53 1.10 6.31
C GLU A 374 1.22 0.44 7.52
N VAL A 375 2.43 0.89 7.88
CA VAL A 375 3.11 0.47 9.11
C VAL A 375 2.68 1.37 10.27
N SER A 376 2.42 0.75 11.42
CA SER A 376 2.07 1.46 12.66
C SER A 376 3.22 2.36 13.16
N THR A 377 2.85 3.50 13.72
CA THR A 377 3.77 4.41 14.42
C THR A 377 4.05 3.92 15.85
N SER A 378 4.34 2.63 16.03
CA SER A 378 5.01 1.94 17.16
C SER A 378 4.64 2.22 18.63
N GLU A 379 3.72 3.13 18.98
CA GLU A 379 3.27 3.34 20.37
C GLU A 379 1.92 2.67 20.67
N HIS A 380 1.12 2.40 19.64
CA HIS A 380 -0.28 2.01 19.81
C HIS A 380 -0.61 0.60 19.27
N GLY A 381 0.42 -0.22 18.98
CA GLY A 381 0.25 -1.54 18.38
C GLY A 381 -0.40 -1.47 16.99
N ALA A 382 -1.07 -2.56 16.58
CA ALA A 382 -1.79 -2.61 15.31
C ALA A 382 -3.12 -1.84 15.41
N GLN A 383 -3.43 -1.04 14.38
CA GLN A 383 -4.69 -0.30 14.29
C GLN A 383 -5.39 -0.59 12.95
N HIS A 384 -6.68 -0.28 12.88
CA HIS A 384 -7.43 -0.39 11.63
C HIS A 384 -8.56 0.64 11.57
N HIS A 385 -9.01 0.94 10.35
CA HIS A 385 -10.24 1.70 10.10
C HIS A 385 -11.06 0.99 9.01
N ILE A 386 -12.38 0.96 9.19
CA ILE A 386 -13.30 0.19 8.36
C ILE A 386 -14.20 1.16 7.59
N TYR A 387 -14.32 0.94 6.29
CA TYR A 387 -15.18 1.70 5.40
C TYR A 387 -16.15 0.76 4.68
N ARG A 388 -17.34 1.25 4.38
CA ARG A 388 -18.24 0.61 3.43
C ARG A 388 -17.86 1.05 2.02
N LEU A 389 -17.82 0.12 1.07
CA LEU A 389 -17.63 0.45 -0.33
C LEU A 389 -18.97 0.80 -0.97
N VAL A 390 -19.00 1.94 -1.65
CA VAL A 390 -20.18 2.45 -2.37
C VAL A 390 -19.80 2.81 -3.80
N LYS A 391 -20.80 3.05 -4.65
CA LYS A 391 -20.62 3.54 -6.02
C LYS A 391 -21.57 4.71 -6.21
N ASP A 392 -21.13 5.89 -5.77
CA ASP A 392 -21.91 7.12 -5.80
C ASP A 392 -21.69 7.95 -7.08
#